data_AF-A0A939VPU1-F1
#
_entry.id   AF-A0A939VPU1-F1
#
_cell.length_a   1.000
_cell.length_b   1.000
_cell.length_c   1.000
_cell.angle_alpha   90.00
_cell.angle_beta   90.00
_cell.angle_gamma   90.00
#
_symmetry.space_group_name_H-M   'P 1'
#
loop_
_entity.id
_entity.type
_entity.pdbx_description
1 polymer ?
#
loop_
_entity_poly.entity_id
_entity_poly.type
_entity_poly.pdbx_seq_one_letter_code
_entity_poly.pdbx_strand_id
1 'polypeptide(L)'
;MKSQKIFAFGDSIIKGIISEYDNGRLKYKISDNNAVDICSRKFGIEAYNLGKFGCTITTGEKIIDKHIQKISENDIVLLEFGGNDCDKIWTEIADTPKAEHIARTPLSEFSETYLRVIRKLKATGAKIIMLTMPPIDAKAYFRHFTNGMNDTQVANINGWLYDSIEVIGLWHEMYNQEIIKIACSENVELINIYKPFIDQRDYRPLFCSDGIHPNQRGQEIIAEHIYRIAKNYIPMDNESTRHSISNSKGAKFCATIVGALFVAFLLLSNILPISAQTYKKVQYGDFESWTVRDIEESLVIGGNTKRIYAIGPRDTIRENKALNIKSIWGSSNTYAKVAGISKTSNTVYPEKRGNGYCAKLTTEYAECKVIGIINIKVLATGTIYWGKAHEPVTGTDNPYSKMRWGVPFTNKPKALILDYKSAMPHKGTITTCKTLSSSVRPGNDEHEIVFILQNRWEDEKGNVYAKRVGTAIYHISNPTSDWVNGFRIPVIYGDARKSPNYKPYMNLGPKKDNLYTINSKGKNVEIQEVGWGDEDTPVTHAIMLISVSCQEAFSGTIGNTLWVDNIKLEY
;
A
#
# COMPACT_ATOMS: atom_id res chain seq x y z
N MET A 1 -34.30 25.15 -33.48
CA MET A 1 -33.10 24.82 -32.66
C MET A 1 -32.22 23.87 -33.46
N LYS A 2 -30.92 23.75 -33.17
CA LYS A 2 -30.11 22.64 -33.73
C LYS A 2 -30.61 21.33 -33.10
N SER A 3 -30.58 20.22 -33.84
CA SER A 3 -30.76 18.90 -33.23
C SER A 3 -29.60 18.63 -32.28
N GLN A 4 -29.92 18.16 -31.07
CA GLN A 4 -28.96 17.50 -30.20
C GLN A 4 -28.33 16.31 -30.91
N LYS A 5 -27.04 16.09 -30.68
CA LYS A 5 -26.24 14.96 -31.18
C LYS A 5 -25.44 14.33 -30.05
N ILE A 6 -25.04 13.07 -30.22
CA ILE A 6 -24.06 12.39 -29.37
C ILE A 6 -22.71 12.37 -30.08
N PHE A 7 -21.66 12.89 -29.46
CA PHE A 7 -20.27 12.72 -29.90
C PHE A 7 -19.58 11.71 -28.97
N ALA A 8 -19.36 10.49 -29.44
CA ALA A 8 -18.75 9.43 -28.64
C ALA A 8 -17.27 9.29 -28.98
N PHE A 9 -16.40 9.75 -28.07
CA PHE A 9 -14.96 9.60 -28.16
C PHE A 9 -14.50 8.48 -27.22
N GLY A 10 -13.70 7.57 -27.74
CA GLY A 10 -13.10 6.52 -26.93
C GLY A 10 -12.17 5.62 -27.73
N ASP A 11 -11.92 4.42 -27.21
CA ASP A 11 -11.03 3.45 -27.85
C ASP A 11 -11.78 2.39 -28.67
N SER A 12 -11.34 1.13 -28.63
CA SER A 12 -12.00 0.00 -29.28
C SER A 12 -13.34 -0.36 -28.63
N ILE A 13 -13.53 -0.09 -27.33
CA ILE A 13 -14.75 -0.41 -26.59
C ILE A 13 -15.92 0.45 -27.09
N ILE A 14 -15.81 1.78 -27.04
CA ILE A 14 -16.78 2.71 -27.68
C ILE A 14 -16.91 2.47 -29.19
N LYS A 15 -15.83 2.09 -29.89
CA LYS A 15 -15.91 1.77 -31.32
C LYS A 15 -16.65 0.47 -31.62
N GLY A 16 -17.02 -0.31 -30.61
CA GLY A 16 -17.78 -1.54 -30.78
C GLY A 16 -16.97 -2.67 -31.39
N ILE A 17 -15.65 -2.69 -31.22
CA ILE A 17 -14.80 -3.70 -31.84
C ILE A 17 -15.00 -5.05 -31.14
N ILE A 18 -15.18 -6.09 -31.94
CA ILE A 18 -15.30 -7.49 -31.52
C ILE A 18 -14.27 -8.34 -32.26
N SER A 19 -13.73 -9.37 -31.59
CA SER A 19 -12.82 -10.34 -32.19
C SER A 19 -13.53 -11.68 -32.45
N GLU A 20 -13.31 -12.29 -33.61
CA GLU A 20 -13.79 -13.63 -33.95
C GLU A 20 -12.68 -14.47 -34.62
N TYR A 21 -12.77 -15.80 -34.54
CA TYR A 21 -11.87 -16.70 -35.24
C TYR A 21 -12.45 -17.09 -36.59
N ASP A 22 -11.75 -16.72 -37.67
CA ASP A 22 -12.06 -17.10 -39.05
C ASP A 22 -10.90 -17.93 -39.60
N ASN A 23 -11.18 -19.16 -40.04
CA ASN A 23 -10.18 -20.12 -40.53
C ASN A 23 -8.94 -20.24 -39.62
N GLY A 24 -9.17 -20.29 -38.29
CA GLY A 24 -8.14 -20.40 -37.27
C GLY A 24 -7.34 -19.11 -36.99
N ARG A 25 -7.62 -18.01 -37.69
CA ARG A 25 -6.99 -16.70 -37.46
C ARG A 25 -7.96 -15.76 -36.75
N LEU A 26 -7.48 -15.04 -35.74
CA LEU A 26 -8.28 -14.01 -35.10
C LEU A 26 -8.43 -12.81 -36.03
N LYS A 27 -9.65 -12.32 -36.20
CA LYS A 27 -10.00 -11.09 -36.93
C LYS A 27 -10.76 -10.14 -36.03
N TYR A 28 -10.54 -8.84 -36.20
CA TYR A 28 -11.29 -7.78 -35.55
C TYR A 28 -12.25 -7.14 -36.55
N LYS A 29 -13.49 -6.88 -36.12
CA LYS A 29 -14.47 -6.08 -36.87
C LYS A 29 -15.23 -5.15 -35.94
N ILE A 30 -15.89 -4.13 -36.49
CA ILE A 30 -16.91 -3.36 -35.78
C ILE A 30 -18.16 -4.24 -35.67
N SER A 31 -18.78 -4.27 -34.49
CA SER A 31 -20.11 -4.87 -34.31
C SER A 31 -21.17 -4.06 -35.06
N ASP A 32 -22.00 -4.76 -35.83
CA ASP A 32 -23.18 -4.24 -36.52
C ASP A 32 -24.22 -3.60 -35.57
N ASN A 33 -24.07 -3.84 -34.26
CA ASN A 33 -24.97 -3.41 -33.20
C ASN A 33 -24.18 -3.06 -31.91
N ASN A 34 -23.27 -2.10 -32.02
CA ASN A 34 -22.44 -1.61 -30.92
C ASN A 34 -23.20 -0.68 -29.95
N ALA A 35 -22.63 -0.43 -28.78
CA ALA A 35 -23.33 0.28 -27.71
C ALA A 35 -23.75 1.71 -28.04
N VAL A 36 -22.95 2.44 -28.83
CA VAL A 36 -23.27 3.82 -29.25
C VAL A 36 -24.48 3.82 -30.18
N ASP A 37 -24.55 2.91 -31.14
CA ASP A 37 -25.64 2.85 -32.12
C ASP A 37 -26.94 2.33 -31.47
N ILE A 38 -26.84 1.43 -30.49
CA ILE A 38 -27.99 1.04 -29.64
C ILE A 38 -28.52 2.25 -28.86
N CYS A 39 -27.63 3.03 -28.22
CA CYS A 39 -28.04 4.24 -27.47
C CYS A 39 -28.66 5.29 -28.40
N SER A 40 -28.06 5.53 -29.57
CA SER A 40 -28.57 6.45 -30.60
C SER A 40 -30.03 6.15 -30.95
N ARG A 41 -30.33 4.89 -31.28
CA ARG A 41 -31.70 4.46 -31.61
C ARG A 41 -32.65 4.46 -30.41
N LYS A 42 -32.17 4.16 -29.20
CA LYS A 42 -32.98 4.20 -27.96
C LYS A 42 -33.34 5.62 -27.51
N PHE A 43 -32.46 6.60 -27.76
CA PHE A 43 -32.73 8.02 -27.45
C PHE A 43 -33.37 8.80 -28.61
N GLY A 44 -33.31 8.30 -29.84
CA GLY A 44 -33.73 9.05 -31.03
C GLY A 44 -32.72 10.15 -31.44
N ILE A 45 -31.50 10.09 -30.91
CA ILE A 45 -30.45 11.12 -31.08
C ILE A 45 -29.37 10.60 -32.02
N GLU A 46 -29.02 11.37 -33.05
CA GLU A 46 -27.95 11.05 -33.99
C GLU A 46 -26.59 10.96 -33.28
N ALA A 47 -25.85 9.86 -33.48
CA ALA A 47 -24.56 9.63 -32.84
C ALA A 47 -23.38 9.60 -33.83
N TYR A 48 -22.31 10.27 -33.43
CA TYR A 48 -21.02 10.30 -34.11
C TYR A 48 -20.05 9.41 -33.31
N ASN A 49 -19.96 8.12 -33.70
CA ASN A 49 -19.04 7.17 -33.07
C ASN A 49 -17.59 7.41 -33.57
N LEU A 50 -16.89 8.28 -32.83
CA LEU A 50 -15.49 8.69 -33.06
C LEU A 50 -14.49 7.82 -32.28
N GLY A 51 -14.92 6.67 -31.77
CA GLY A 51 -14.05 5.65 -31.19
C GLY A 51 -13.00 5.13 -32.17
N LYS A 52 -11.84 4.71 -31.65
CA LYS A 52 -10.72 4.22 -32.46
C LYS A 52 -10.01 3.05 -31.78
N PHE A 53 -9.81 1.95 -32.51
CA PHE A 53 -9.00 0.82 -32.04
C PHE A 53 -7.57 1.25 -31.67
N GLY A 54 -7.07 0.81 -30.50
CA GLY A 54 -5.72 1.14 -30.03
C GLY A 54 -5.51 2.60 -29.60
N CYS A 55 -6.54 3.28 -29.06
CA CYS A 55 -6.50 4.71 -28.77
C CYS A 55 -6.25 5.02 -27.29
N THR A 56 -5.14 5.69 -26.98
CA THR A 56 -4.86 6.30 -25.67
C THR A 56 -5.61 7.63 -25.50
N ILE A 57 -5.79 8.12 -24.27
CA ILE A 57 -6.33 9.48 -24.03
C ILE A 57 -5.47 10.57 -24.70
N THR A 58 -4.16 10.36 -24.79
CA THR A 58 -3.19 11.24 -25.49
C THR A 58 -3.34 11.23 -27.02
N THR A 59 -3.99 10.20 -27.57
CA THR A 59 -4.47 10.16 -28.96
C THR A 59 -5.89 10.71 -29.06
N GLY A 60 -6.75 10.43 -28.07
CA GLY A 60 -8.11 10.94 -27.93
C GLY A 60 -8.18 12.46 -27.92
N GLU A 61 -7.30 13.15 -27.17
CA GLU A 61 -7.20 14.62 -27.16
C GLU A 61 -7.05 15.18 -28.60
N LYS A 62 -6.24 14.54 -29.45
CA LYS A 62 -5.99 14.93 -30.84
C LYS A 62 -7.15 14.60 -31.79
N ILE A 63 -8.07 13.71 -31.40
CA ILE A 63 -9.32 13.43 -32.12
C ILE A 63 -10.39 14.44 -31.69
N ILE A 64 -10.45 14.76 -30.40
CA ILE A 64 -11.36 15.75 -29.81
C ILE A 64 -11.06 17.15 -30.35
N ASP A 65 -9.80 17.58 -30.36
CA ASP A 65 -9.39 18.89 -30.91
C ASP A 65 -9.79 19.09 -32.38
N LYS A 66 -9.87 18.02 -33.18
CA LYS A 66 -10.33 18.05 -34.58
C LYS A 66 -11.86 18.14 -34.74
N HIS A 67 -12.62 17.84 -33.68
CA HIS A 67 -14.08 17.76 -33.70
C HIS A 67 -14.76 18.79 -32.81
N ILE A 68 -14.05 19.40 -31.85
CA ILE A 68 -14.62 20.28 -30.83
C ILE A 68 -15.40 21.46 -31.40
N GLN A 69 -14.98 22.02 -32.55
CA GLN A 69 -15.68 23.09 -33.27
C GLN A 69 -17.02 22.67 -33.90
N LYS A 70 -17.35 21.38 -33.89
CA LYS A 70 -18.65 20.83 -34.34
C LYS A 70 -19.61 20.59 -33.18
N ILE A 71 -19.11 20.60 -31.94
CA ILE A 71 -19.88 20.36 -30.72
C ILE A 71 -20.49 21.68 -30.24
N SER A 72 -21.75 21.64 -29.81
CA SER A 72 -22.48 22.79 -29.27
C SER A 72 -23.09 22.50 -27.90
N GLU A 73 -23.56 23.54 -27.21
CA GLU A 73 -24.11 23.48 -25.85
C GLU A 73 -25.25 22.46 -25.65
N ASN A 74 -25.98 22.14 -26.73
CA ASN A 74 -27.10 21.20 -26.71
C ASN A 74 -26.66 19.75 -26.95
N ASP A 75 -25.41 19.49 -27.28
CA ASP A 75 -24.91 18.16 -27.62
C ASP A 75 -24.44 17.38 -26.37
N ILE A 76 -24.36 16.06 -26.51
CA ILE A 76 -23.87 15.12 -25.50
C ILE A 76 -22.49 14.62 -25.93
N VAL A 77 -21.53 14.60 -25.02
CA VAL A 77 -20.17 14.09 -25.28
C VAL A 77 -19.90 12.88 -24.39
N LEU A 78 -19.79 11.70 -24.98
CA LEU A 78 -19.37 10.48 -24.28
C LEU A 78 -17.84 10.37 -24.33
N LEU A 79 -17.21 10.09 -23.18
CA LEU A 79 -15.76 9.92 -23.04
C LEU A 79 -15.41 8.58 -22.37
N GLU A 80 -14.64 7.73 -23.05
CA GLU A 80 -14.24 6.41 -22.56
C GLU A 80 -12.82 6.07 -23.04
N PHE A 81 -11.83 6.22 -22.16
CA PHE A 81 -10.43 5.89 -22.43
C PHE A 81 -9.79 5.33 -21.17
N GLY A 82 -8.79 4.46 -21.34
CA GLY A 82 -7.98 3.95 -20.23
C GLY A 82 -7.41 2.55 -20.45
N GLY A 83 -8.10 1.70 -21.22
CA GLY A 83 -7.70 0.30 -21.40
C GLY A 83 -6.36 0.24 -22.14
N ASN A 84 -6.29 0.98 -23.24
CA ASN A 84 -5.07 1.18 -24.03
C ASN A 84 -4.03 2.09 -23.33
N ASP A 85 -4.41 2.88 -22.33
CA ASP A 85 -3.48 3.73 -21.56
C ASP A 85 -2.75 2.93 -20.47
N CYS A 86 -3.46 2.03 -19.79
CA CYS A 86 -2.94 1.22 -18.69
C CYS A 86 -2.06 0.04 -19.15
N ASP A 87 -2.17 -0.34 -20.43
CA ASP A 87 -1.45 -1.43 -21.09
C ASP A 87 0.09 -1.29 -21.01
N LYS A 88 0.80 -2.38 -21.33
CA LYS A 88 2.26 -2.48 -21.38
C LYS A 88 2.74 -2.90 -22.76
N ILE A 89 4.04 -2.73 -23.02
CA ILE A 89 4.67 -3.30 -24.20
C ILE A 89 5.18 -4.70 -23.82
N TRP A 90 4.28 -5.68 -23.90
CA TRP A 90 4.52 -7.05 -23.41
C TRP A 90 5.76 -7.74 -24.00
N THR A 91 6.15 -7.39 -25.22
CA THR A 91 7.40 -7.85 -25.85
C THR A 91 8.65 -7.28 -25.16
N GLU A 92 8.65 -6.01 -24.77
CA GLU A 92 9.77 -5.38 -24.05
C GLU A 92 9.93 -6.00 -22.65
N ILE A 93 8.82 -6.33 -21.98
CA ILE A 93 8.83 -7.09 -20.72
C ILE A 93 9.38 -8.50 -20.93
N ALA A 94 8.94 -9.19 -21.99
CA ALA A 94 9.40 -10.55 -22.30
C ALA A 94 10.91 -10.62 -22.55
N ASP A 95 11.46 -9.62 -23.24
CA ASP A 95 12.88 -9.59 -23.62
C ASP A 95 13.77 -8.93 -22.53
N THR A 96 13.21 -8.03 -21.70
CA THR A 96 13.96 -7.29 -20.66
C THR A 96 13.24 -7.23 -19.30
N PRO A 97 12.86 -8.36 -18.66
CA PRO A 97 11.98 -8.40 -17.47
C PRO A 97 12.57 -7.78 -16.18
N LYS A 98 13.82 -7.29 -16.21
CA LYS A 98 14.49 -6.60 -15.10
C LYS A 98 14.58 -5.08 -15.28
N ALA A 99 14.11 -4.55 -16.41
CA ALA A 99 14.00 -3.11 -16.66
C ALA A 99 12.72 -2.53 -16.04
N GLU A 100 12.64 -1.20 -15.99
CA GLU A 100 11.43 -0.49 -15.58
C GLU A 100 10.46 -0.40 -16.78
N HIS A 101 9.26 -0.97 -16.64
CA HIS A 101 8.25 -1.05 -17.69
C HIS A 101 7.00 -0.24 -17.32
N ILE A 102 6.93 0.99 -17.83
CA ILE A 102 5.83 1.92 -17.59
C ILE A 102 4.61 1.60 -18.46
N ALA A 103 3.45 2.19 -18.12
CA ALA A 103 2.25 2.07 -18.94
C ALA A 103 2.33 2.94 -20.21
N ARG A 104 1.57 2.59 -21.26
CA ARG A 104 1.55 3.33 -22.54
C ARG A 104 1.26 4.82 -22.38
N THR A 105 0.41 5.18 -21.42
CA THR A 105 0.31 6.56 -20.91
C THR A 105 0.41 6.49 -19.39
N PRO A 106 1.50 6.97 -18.76
CA PRO A 106 1.67 6.95 -17.31
C PRO A 106 0.51 7.64 -16.56
N LEU A 107 0.15 7.14 -15.37
CA LEU A 107 -1.09 7.53 -14.67
C LEU A 107 -1.21 9.05 -14.40
N SER A 108 -0.08 9.74 -14.17
CA SER A 108 -0.04 11.20 -14.05
C SER A 108 -0.36 11.90 -15.37
N GLU A 109 0.27 11.50 -16.48
CA GLU A 109 0.00 12.03 -17.81
C GLU A 109 -1.44 11.71 -18.27
N PHE A 110 -1.94 10.51 -17.96
CA PHE A 110 -3.32 10.11 -18.20
C PHE A 110 -4.29 11.05 -17.48
N SER A 111 -4.08 11.27 -16.18
CA SER A 111 -4.93 12.16 -15.37
C SER A 111 -4.88 13.60 -15.84
N GLU A 112 -3.68 14.16 -16.04
CA GLU A 112 -3.50 15.53 -16.56
C GLU A 112 -4.13 15.71 -17.94
N THR A 113 -4.01 14.71 -18.83
CA THR A 113 -4.60 14.75 -20.18
C THR A 113 -6.12 14.68 -20.14
N TYR A 114 -6.70 13.80 -19.32
CA TYR A 114 -8.16 13.76 -19.13
C TYR A 114 -8.69 15.09 -18.57
N LEU A 115 -8.00 15.70 -17.60
CA LEU A 115 -8.36 17.00 -17.05
C LEU A 115 -8.28 18.13 -18.10
N ARG A 116 -7.25 18.14 -18.98
CA ARG A 116 -7.21 19.08 -20.13
C ARG A 116 -8.38 18.86 -21.09
N VAL A 117 -8.67 17.62 -21.45
CA VAL A 117 -9.77 17.23 -22.35
C VAL A 117 -11.13 17.68 -21.79
N ILE A 118 -11.40 17.41 -20.50
CA ILE A 118 -12.65 17.82 -19.84
C ILE A 118 -12.79 19.35 -19.84
N ARG A 119 -11.72 20.09 -19.52
CA ARG A 119 -11.75 21.56 -19.48
C ARG A 119 -11.95 22.18 -20.86
N LYS A 120 -11.35 21.61 -21.91
CA LYS A 120 -11.63 21.96 -23.32
C LYS A 120 -13.11 21.75 -23.65
N LEU A 121 -13.65 20.57 -23.34
CA LEU A 121 -15.04 20.22 -23.66
C LEU A 121 -16.07 21.05 -22.88
N LYS A 122 -15.81 21.38 -21.61
CA LYS A 122 -16.68 22.28 -20.82
C LYS A 122 -16.87 23.64 -21.49
N ALA A 123 -15.88 24.12 -22.24
CA ALA A 123 -15.96 25.40 -22.94
C ALA A 123 -16.91 25.40 -24.16
N THR A 124 -17.42 24.24 -24.60
CA THR A 124 -18.49 24.18 -25.63
C THR A 124 -19.89 24.24 -25.03
N GLY A 125 -20.02 24.17 -23.70
CA GLY A 125 -21.28 24.07 -22.97
C GLY A 125 -21.95 22.68 -23.01
N ALA A 126 -21.41 21.73 -23.76
CA ALA A 126 -22.02 20.43 -24.01
C ALA A 126 -22.12 19.54 -22.77
N LYS A 127 -23.08 18.61 -22.77
CA LYS A 127 -23.28 17.65 -21.69
C LYS A 127 -22.24 16.52 -21.74
N ILE A 128 -21.15 16.69 -21.01
CA ILE A 128 -20.11 15.65 -20.89
C ILE A 128 -20.63 14.51 -19.99
N ILE A 129 -20.48 13.27 -20.47
CA ILE A 129 -20.74 12.04 -19.73
C ILE A 129 -19.50 11.16 -19.89
N MET A 130 -18.78 10.93 -18.79
CA MET A 130 -17.68 9.97 -18.75
C MET A 130 -18.23 8.55 -18.55
N LEU A 131 -17.55 7.57 -19.13
CA LEU A 131 -17.76 6.15 -18.84
C LEU A 131 -16.57 5.65 -18.02
N THR A 132 -16.82 4.74 -17.07
CA THR A 132 -15.75 3.84 -16.58
C THR A 132 -15.33 2.88 -17.69
N MET A 133 -14.27 2.11 -17.50
CA MET A 133 -13.99 0.97 -18.38
C MET A 133 -14.83 -0.25 -17.98
N PRO A 134 -15.02 -1.26 -18.85
CA PRO A 134 -15.43 -2.60 -18.43
C PRO A 134 -14.33 -3.30 -17.60
N PRO A 135 -14.60 -4.43 -16.93
CA PRO A 135 -13.53 -5.31 -16.42
C PRO A 135 -12.80 -6.03 -17.56
N ILE A 136 -11.78 -6.83 -17.25
CA ILE A 136 -11.08 -7.70 -18.21
C ILE A 136 -10.98 -9.14 -17.68
N ASP A 137 -11.05 -10.14 -18.55
CA ASP A 137 -10.54 -11.48 -18.21
C ASP A 137 -9.02 -11.48 -18.42
N ALA A 138 -8.30 -11.13 -17.35
CA ALA A 138 -6.84 -11.09 -17.36
C ALA A 138 -6.19 -12.41 -17.81
N LYS A 139 -6.85 -13.57 -17.63
CA LYS A 139 -6.31 -14.88 -18.02
C LYS A 139 -6.55 -15.17 -19.50
N ALA A 140 -7.68 -14.74 -20.06
CA ALA A 140 -7.87 -14.75 -21.51
C ALA A 140 -6.94 -13.76 -22.19
N TYR A 141 -6.79 -12.55 -21.64
CA TYR A 141 -5.91 -11.52 -22.19
C TYR A 141 -4.43 -11.92 -22.16
N PHE A 142 -3.93 -12.49 -21.05
CA PHE A 142 -2.58 -13.06 -20.99
C PHE A 142 -2.37 -14.11 -22.08
N ARG A 143 -3.23 -15.12 -22.17
CA ARG A 143 -3.15 -16.15 -23.25
C ARG A 143 -3.21 -15.55 -24.65
N HIS A 144 -3.91 -14.43 -24.83
CA HIS A 144 -4.02 -13.74 -26.10
C HIS A 144 -2.72 -13.02 -26.48
N PHE A 145 -2.16 -12.18 -25.61
CA PHE A 145 -0.94 -11.43 -25.96
C PHE A 145 0.35 -12.28 -25.89
N THR A 146 0.37 -13.38 -25.13
CA THR A 146 1.50 -14.34 -25.16
C THR A 146 1.42 -15.34 -26.30
N ASN A 147 0.37 -15.32 -27.14
CA ASN A 147 0.19 -16.28 -28.22
C ASN A 147 1.29 -16.14 -29.29
N GLY A 148 2.14 -17.16 -29.42
CA GLY A 148 3.31 -17.15 -30.31
C GLY A 148 4.63 -16.72 -29.67
N MET A 149 4.64 -16.37 -28.37
CA MET A 149 5.87 -16.24 -27.59
C MET A 149 6.43 -17.62 -27.21
N ASN A 150 7.74 -17.70 -26.94
CA ASN A 150 8.38 -18.92 -26.44
C ASN A 150 8.30 -19.03 -24.90
N ASP A 151 8.50 -20.24 -24.35
CA ASP A 151 8.39 -20.51 -22.91
C ASP A 151 9.23 -19.58 -22.02
N THR A 152 10.41 -19.14 -22.48
CA THR A 152 11.26 -18.20 -21.72
C THR A 152 10.66 -16.80 -21.69
N GLN A 153 10.13 -16.32 -22.83
CA GLN A 153 9.39 -15.06 -22.90
C GLN A 153 8.12 -15.07 -22.03
N VAL A 154 7.36 -16.17 -22.04
CA VAL A 154 6.18 -16.34 -21.19
C VAL A 154 6.55 -16.37 -19.70
N ALA A 155 7.61 -17.11 -19.33
CA ALA A 155 8.12 -17.15 -17.96
C ALA A 155 8.65 -15.78 -17.49
N ASN A 156 9.31 -15.02 -18.37
CA ASN A 156 9.78 -13.67 -18.08
C ASN A 156 8.61 -12.71 -17.76
N ILE A 157 7.52 -12.74 -18.53
CA ILE A 157 6.32 -11.96 -18.22
C ILE A 157 5.67 -12.46 -16.92
N ASN A 158 5.54 -13.77 -16.72
CA ASN A 158 4.89 -14.34 -15.53
C ASN A 158 5.63 -13.95 -14.24
N GLY A 159 6.97 -14.05 -14.23
CA GLY A 159 7.80 -13.62 -13.10
C GLY A 159 7.77 -12.11 -12.88
N TRP A 160 7.68 -11.31 -13.95
CA TRP A 160 7.48 -9.84 -13.84
C TRP A 160 6.09 -9.47 -13.29
N LEU A 161 5.08 -10.32 -13.52
CA LEU A 161 3.75 -10.28 -12.89
C LEU A 161 3.70 -10.94 -11.49
N TYR A 162 4.85 -11.20 -10.86
CA TYR A 162 4.96 -11.84 -9.54
C TYR A 162 4.25 -13.21 -9.46
N ASP A 163 4.27 -13.94 -10.58
CA ASP A 163 3.57 -15.20 -10.82
C ASP A 163 2.03 -15.14 -10.66
N SER A 164 1.44 -13.94 -10.75
CA SER A 164 -0.02 -13.71 -10.69
C SER A 164 -0.52 -12.87 -11.86
N ILE A 165 -1.12 -13.55 -12.84
CA ILE A 165 -1.76 -12.95 -14.02
C ILE A 165 -2.87 -11.95 -13.63
N GLU A 166 -3.48 -12.11 -12.45
CA GLU A 166 -4.48 -11.21 -11.89
C GLU A 166 -3.98 -9.76 -11.71
N VAL A 167 -2.66 -9.54 -11.60
CA VAL A 167 -2.04 -8.21 -11.50
C VAL A 167 -2.43 -7.29 -12.66
N ILE A 168 -2.63 -7.84 -13.86
CA ILE A 168 -3.04 -7.06 -15.05
C ILE A 168 -4.42 -6.40 -14.82
N GLY A 169 -5.36 -7.13 -14.19
CA GLY A 169 -6.67 -6.60 -13.81
C GLY A 169 -6.60 -5.53 -12.72
N LEU A 170 -5.60 -5.60 -11.83
CA LEU A 170 -5.37 -4.56 -10.80
C LEU A 170 -4.87 -3.25 -11.41
N TRP A 171 -4.02 -3.30 -12.45
CA TRP A 171 -3.61 -2.09 -13.18
C TRP A 171 -4.75 -1.51 -14.01
N HIS A 172 -5.58 -2.35 -14.63
CA HIS A 172 -6.78 -1.89 -15.32
C HIS A 172 -7.72 -1.14 -14.36
N GLU A 173 -7.99 -1.71 -13.17
CA GLU A 173 -8.82 -1.02 -12.17
C GLU A 173 -8.17 0.25 -11.60
N MET A 174 -6.84 0.33 -11.50
CA MET A 174 -6.16 1.55 -11.05
C MET A 174 -6.47 2.76 -11.95
N TYR A 175 -6.50 2.56 -13.28
CA TYR A 175 -6.90 3.61 -14.21
C TYR A 175 -8.41 3.86 -14.14
N ASN A 176 -9.21 2.81 -13.94
CA ASN A 176 -10.67 2.90 -13.77
C ASN A 176 -11.07 3.80 -12.58
N GLN A 177 -10.37 3.65 -11.46
CA GLN A 177 -10.54 4.47 -10.25
C GLN A 177 -10.04 5.91 -10.44
N GLU A 178 -9.02 6.13 -11.28
CA GLU A 178 -8.57 7.47 -11.63
C GLU A 178 -9.61 8.18 -12.52
N ILE A 179 -10.28 7.49 -13.46
CA ILE A 179 -11.44 8.02 -14.21
C ILE A 179 -12.56 8.46 -13.25
N ILE A 180 -12.92 7.61 -12.27
CA ILE A 180 -13.92 7.91 -11.24
C ILE A 180 -13.55 9.18 -10.45
N LYS A 181 -12.28 9.25 -10.00
CA LYS A 181 -11.73 10.41 -9.27
C LYS A 181 -11.75 11.69 -10.11
N ILE A 182 -11.39 11.62 -11.39
CA ILE A 182 -11.40 12.76 -12.32
C ILE A 182 -12.82 13.29 -12.51
N ALA A 183 -13.78 12.43 -12.83
CA ALA A 183 -15.18 12.80 -13.01
C ALA A 183 -15.75 13.50 -11.76
N CYS A 184 -15.44 12.96 -10.57
CA CYS A 184 -15.80 13.57 -9.29
C CYS A 184 -15.14 14.95 -9.10
N SER A 185 -13.82 15.06 -9.30
CA SER A 185 -13.06 16.30 -9.07
C SER A 185 -13.43 17.45 -10.02
N GLU A 186 -13.85 17.12 -11.24
CA GLU A 186 -14.34 18.09 -12.23
C GLU A 186 -15.87 18.26 -12.19
N ASN A 187 -16.60 17.54 -11.32
CA ASN A 187 -18.08 17.51 -11.28
C ASN A 187 -18.70 17.27 -12.67
N VAL A 188 -18.34 16.13 -13.27
CA VAL A 188 -18.84 15.62 -14.56
C VAL A 188 -19.62 14.34 -14.32
N GLU A 189 -20.73 14.14 -15.02
CA GLU A 189 -21.49 12.89 -14.93
C GLU A 189 -20.65 11.67 -15.33
N LEU A 190 -20.79 10.59 -14.55
CA LEU A 190 -20.10 9.33 -14.78
C LEU A 190 -21.11 8.17 -14.83
N ILE A 191 -21.02 7.35 -15.87
CA ILE A 191 -21.77 6.08 -15.98
C ILE A 191 -20.80 4.92 -15.73
N ASN A 192 -21.09 4.14 -14.70
CA ASN A 192 -20.28 3.00 -14.31
C ASN A 192 -20.64 1.75 -15.14
N ILE A 193 -20.08 1.65 -16.34
CA ILE A 193 -20.23 0.48 -17.22
C ILE A 193 -19.37 -0.72 -16.79
N TYR A 194 -18.54 -0.60 -15.75
CA TYR A 194 -17.87 -1.72 -15.08
C TYR A 194 -18.88 -2.59 -14.32
N LYS A 195 -19.77 -1.94 -13.55
CA LYS A 195 -20.77 -2.57 -12.69
C LYS A 195 -21.64 -3.65 -13.37
N PRO A 196 -22.26 -3.45 -14.54
CA PRO A 196 -23.17 -4.45 -15.11
C PRO A 196 -22.48 -5.77 -15.52
N PHE A 197 -21.15 -5.78 -15.64
CA PHE A 197 -20.38 -7.01 -15.77
C PHE A 197 -20.17 -7.68 -14.40
N ILE A 198 -19.70 -6.94 -13.38
CA ILE A 198 -19.44 -7.52 -12.05
C ILE A 198 -20.74 -7.90 -11.30
N ASP A 199 -21.88 -7.34 -11.69
CA ASP A 199 -23.21 -7.80 -11.25
C ASP A 199 -23.57 -9.21 -11.79
N GLN A 200 -22.81 -9.77 -12.75
CA GLN A 200 -22.95 -11.15 -13.20
C GLN A 200 -22.16 -12.10 -12.29
N ARG A 201 -22.72 -13.29 -12.00
CA ARG A 201 -22.00 -14.38 -11.30
C ARG A 201 -20.71 -14.82 -12.03
N ASP A 202 -20.70 -14.72 -13.35
CA ASP A 202 -19.52 -14.86 -14.20
C ASP A 202 -19.67 -13.92 -15.40
N TYR A 203 -18.76 -12.94 -15.52
CA TYR A 203 -18.79 -11.94 -16.59
C TYR A 203 -18.00 -12.36 -17.83
N ARG A 204 -17.14 -13.38 -17.75
CA ARG A 204 -16.22 -13.76 -18.83
C ARG A 204 -16.94 -14.13 -20.14
N PRO A 205 -18.14 -14.77 -20.12
CA PRO A 205 -18.94 -14.98 -21.33
C PRO A 205 -19.49 -13.71 -22.01
N LEU A 206 -19.27 -12.51 -21.45
CA LEU A 206 -19.58 -11.23 -22.09
C LEU A 206 -18.41 -10.67 -22.93
N PHE A 207 -17.25 -11.33 -22.92
CA PHE A 207 -16.07 -10.93 -23.68
C PHE A 207 -15.85 -11.81 -24.92
N CYS A 208 -15.07 -11.27 -25.84
CA CYS A 208 -14.43 -12.01 -26.91
C CYS A 208 -13.27 -12.87 -26.36
N SER A 209 -12.71 -13.74 -27.20
CA SER A 209 -11.62 -14.66 -26.82
C SER A 209 -10.31 -13.97 -26.42
N ASP A 210 -10.16 -12.68 -26.73
CA ASP A 210 -9.04 -11.84 -26.28
C ASP A 210 -9.16 -11.37 -24.81
N GLY A 211 -10.30 -11.56 -24.15
CA GLY A 211 -10.51 -11.19 -22.75
C GLY A 211 -10.65 -9.69 -22.46
N ILE A 212 -10.62 -8.82 -23.48
CA ILE A 212 -10.67 -7.35 -23.33
C ILE A 212 -11.80 -6.69 -24.11
N HIS A 213 -12.18 -7.20 -25.27
CA HIS A 213 -13.30 -6.65 -26.05
C HIS A 213 -14.63 -7.28 -25.60
N PRO A 214 -15.63 -6.50 -25.18
CA PRO A 214 -16.98 -7.00 -24.96
C PRO A 214 -17.56 -7.54 -26.27
N ASN A 215 -18.04 -8.78 -26.24
CA ASN A 215 -18.75 -9.37 -27.38
C ASN A 215 -20.13 -8.72 -27.57
N GLN A 216 -20.93 -9.18 -28.54
CA GLN A 216 -22.24 -8.58 -28.86
C GLN A 216 -23.14 -8.42 -27.62
N ARG A 217 -23.20 -9.42 -26.73
CA ARG A 217 -23.99 -9.35 -25.50
C ARG A 217 -23.37 -8.40 -24.46
N GLY A 218 -22.05 -8.27 -24.43
CA GLY A 218 -21.35 -7.27 -23.63
C GLY A 218 -21.66 -5.84 -24.09
N GLN A 219 -21.64 -5.59 -25.40
CA GLN A 219 -22.02 -4.30 -26.01
C GLN A 219 -23.49 -3.93 -25.70
N GLU A 220 -24.42 -4.89 -25.79
CA GLU A 220 -25.83 -4.70 -25.42
C GLU A 220 -26.02 -4.36 -23.94
N ILE A 221 -25.26 -5.02 -23.05
CA ILE A 221 -25.30 -4.77 -21.60
C ILE A 221 -24.72 -3.39 -21.26
N ILE A 222 -23.64 -2.95 -21.93
CA ILE A 222 -23.13 -1.58 -21.82
C ILE A 222 -24.21 -0.58 -22.26
N ALA A 223 -24.84 -0.81 -23.42
CA ALA A 223 -25.83 0.09 -23.99
C ALA A 223 -27.08 0.25 -23.11
N GLU A 224 -27.62 -0.86 -22.57
CA GLU A 224 -28.77 -0.81 -21.68
C GLU A 224 -28.41 -0.12 -20.36
N HIS A 225 -27.20 -0.32 -19.83
CA HIS A 225 -26.75 0.37 -18.62
C HIS A 225 -26.61 1.89 -18.83
N ILE A 226 -26.03 2.31 -19.97
CA ILE A 226 -25.95 3.72 -20.37
C ILE A 226 -27.36 4.30 -20.52
N TYR A 227 -28.22 3.66 -21.32
CA TYR A 227 -29.60 4.12 -21.55
C TYR A 227 -30.38 4.31 -20.25
N ARG A 228 -30.38 3.28 -19.38
CA ARG A 228 -31.11 3.26 -18.11
C ARG A 228 -30.71 4.38 -17.15
N ILE A 229 -29.47 4.87 -17.20
CA ILE A 229 -28.98 5.96 -16.35
C ILE A 229 -29.11 7.32 -17.07
N ALA A 230 -28.69 7.42 -18.32
CA ALA A 230 -28.64 8.69 -19.04
C ALA A 230 -30.03 9.26 -19.34
N LYS A 231 -31.08 8.43 -19.45
CA LYS A 231 -32.48 8.88 -19.61
C LYS A 231 -33.02 9.76 -18.47
N ASN A 232 -32.33 9.79 -17.32
CA ASN A 232 -32.71 10.64 -16.18
C ASN A 232 -32.15 12.08 -16.32
N TYR A 233 -31.28 12.32 -17.31
CA TYR A 233 -30.51 13.56 -17.48
C TYR A 233 -30.53 14.10 -18.92
N ILE A 234 -30.70 13.21 -19.91
CA ILE A 234 -31.08 13.54 -21.29
C ILE A 234 -32.60 13.71 -21.28
N PRO A 235 -33.16 14.89 -21.60
CA PRO A 235 -34.60 15.05 -21.74
C PRO A 235 -35.10 14.17 -22.88
N MET A 236 -35.92 13.17 -22.55
CA MET A 236 -36.77 12.51 -23.53
C MET A 236 -38.05 13.33 -23.66
N ASP A 237 -38.66 13.37 -24.85
CA ASP A 237 -39.96 14.01 -25.06
C ASP A 237 -41.10 13.19 -24.43
N ASN A 238 -41.14 13.14 -23.09
CA ASN A 238 -42.36 12.99 -22.29
C ASN A 238 -42.14 13.21 -20.78
N GLU A 239 -43.13 13.87 -20.20
CA GLU A 239 -43.45 14.03 -18.77
C GLU A 239 -42.46 14.75 -17.82
N SER A 240 -43.04 15.67 -17.04
CA SER A 240 -42.36 16.55 -16.09
C SER A 240 -42.72 16.23 -14.65
N THR A 241 -41.75 16.27 -13.74
CA THR A 241 -41.94 16.97 -12.45
C THR A 241 -40.61 17.26 -11.74
N ARG A 242 -40.51 18.42 -11.10
CA ARG A 242 -39.50 18.73 -10.07
C ARG A 242 -40.16 18.63 -8.70
N HIS A 243 -39.39 18.40 -7.65
CA HIS A 243 -39.71 18.88 -6.29
C HIS A 243 -38.44 19.26 -5.53
N SER A 244 -38.54 20.26 -4.64
CA SER A 244 -37.41 20.84 -3.89
C SER A 244 -37.91 21.31 -2.51
N ILE A 245 -37.17 21.00 -1.44
CA ILE A 245 -37.48 21.45 -0.06
C ILE A 245 -36.21 22.06 0.58
N SER A 246 -36.39 22.97 1.54
CA SER A 246 -35.45 24.04 1.90
C SER A 246 -34.98 24.06 3.38
N ASN A 247 -34.05 24.99 3.66
CA ASN A 247 -33.33 25.19 4.93
C ASN A 247 -34.18 25.52 6.18
N SER A 248 -33.62 25.24 7.36
CA SER A 248 -33.99 25.80 8.68
C SER A 248 -32.91 26.78 9.24
N LYS A 249 -32.99 27.20 10.51
CA LYS A 249 -32.18 28.31 11.09
C LYS A 249 -31.89 28.18 12.60
N GLY A 250 -30.72 28.68 13.04
CA GLY A 250 -30.41 29.08 14.43
C GLY A 250 -29.35 28.23 15.16
N ALA A 251 -28.60 28.73 16.16
CA ALA A 251 -28.43 30.11 16.66
C ALA A 251 -27.07 30.27 17.43
N LYS A 252 -26.70 31.48 17.88
CA LYS A 252 -25.44 31.79 18.61
C LYS A 252 -25.69 32.35 20.01
N PHE A 253 -24.81 32.07 20.98
CA PHE A 253 -24.32 32.88 22.14
C PHE A 253 -23.53 31.94 23.09
N CYS A 254 -22.61 32.32 23.99
CA CYS A 254 -21.93 33.60 24.30
C CYS A 254 -20.52 33.33 24.91
N ALA A 255 -19.76 34.37 25.28
CA ALA A 255 -18.48 34.34 26.03
C ALA A 255 -18.61 35.11 27.38
N THR A 256 -17.65 35.22 28.32
CA THR A 256 -16.23 34.75 28.36
C THR A 256 -15.94 33.89 29.63
N ILE A 257 -15.14 34.16 30.68
CA ILE A 257 -14.30 35.28 31.21
C ILE A 257 -12.96 34.71 31.81
N VAL A 258 -11.99 35.59 32.07
CA VAL A 258 -10.60 35.40 32.55
C VAL A 258 -10.45 34.89 34.02
N GLY A 259 -9.34 34.19 34.33
CA GLY A 259 -8.79 33.99 35.69
C GLY A 259 -7.38 33.36 35.66
N ALA A 260 -6.45 33.75 36.54
CA ALA A 260 -5.03 33.34 36.52
C ALA A 260 -4.39 33.21 37.92
N LEU A 261 -3.07 32.90 37.96
CA LEU A 261 -2.15 32.82 39.14
C LEU A 261 -2.17 31.48 39.93
N PHE A 262 -1.15 31.10 40.73
CA PHE A 262 0.16 31.69 41.07
C PHE A 262 1.31 30.63 41.06
N VAL A 263 2.54 31.06 41.37
CA VAL A 263 3.85 30.39 41.17
C VAL A 263 4.36 29.53 42.36
N ALA A 264 5.02 28.40 41.99
CA ALA A 264 6.08 27.61 42.69
C ALA A 264 5.88 26.99 44.09
N PHE A 265 6.46 25.80 44.25
CA PHE A 265 7.54 25.58 45.22
C PHE A 265 8.57 24.56 44.69
N LEU A 266 9.79 24.55 45.25
CA LEU A 266 10.92 23.72 44.79
C LEU A 266 11.66 23.13 46.00
N LEU A 267 12.50 22.12 45.74
CA LEU A 267 13.46 21.47 46.66
C LEU A 267 12.88 20.68 47.84
N LEU A 268 13.17 19.37 47.83
CA LEU A 268 14.06 18.82 48.85
C LEU A 268 14.74 17.56 48.32
N SER A 269 16.08 17.54 48.39
CA SER A 269 16.93 16.43 47.96
C SER A 269 17.94 16.14 49.06
N ASN A 270 18.07 14.88 49.47
CA ASN A 270 19.23 14.38 50.20
C ASN A 270 19.57 12.98 49.70
N ILE A 271 20.85 12.67 49.66
CA ILE A 271 21.42 11.49 48.99
C ILE A 271 22.13 10.62 50.02
N LEU A 272 22.00 9.30 49.88
CA LEU A 272 22.97 8.35 50.43
C LEU A 272 23.66 7.63 49.25
N PRO A 273 25.00 7.54 49.23
CA PRO A 273 25.73 6.88 48.15
C PRO A 273 25.70 5.35 48.33
N ILE A 274 24.59 4.73 47.96
CA ILE A 274 24.60 3.33 47.53
C ILE A 274 25.50 3.25 46.29
N SER A 275 26.30 2.18 46.16
CA SER A 275 27.10 1.92 44.95
C SER A 275 26.16 1.70 43.76
N ALA A 276 25.82 2.77 43.06
CA ALA A 276 24.70 2.81 42.14
C ALA A 276 25.00 2.11 40.81
N GLN A 277 24.32 0.98 40.57
CA GLN A 277 24.14 0.41 39.23
C GLN A 277 23.61 1.53 38.32
N THR A 278 24.41 1.96 37.35
CA THR A 278 24.11 3.17 36.59
C THR A 278 23.16 2.84 35.45
N TYR A 279 21.86 2.94 35.72
CA TYR A 279 20.80 2.70 34.75
C TYR A 279 20.61 3.91 33.83
N LYS A 280 21.00 3.78 32.56
CA LYS A 280 20.75 4.79 31.52
C LYS A 280 19.44 4.47 30.81
N LYS A 281 18.40 5.30 31.00
CA LYS A 281 17.16 5.22 30.21
C LYS A 281 17.47 5.34 28.71
N VAL A 282 16.76 4.57 27.89
CA VAL A 282 16.75 4.76 26.43
C VAL A 282 15.79 5.91 26.09
N GLN A 283 16.14 6.79 25.15
CA GLN A 283 15.27 7.89 24.74
C GLN A 283 13.95 7.34 24.18
N TYR A 284 12.82 7.77 24.75
CA TYR A 284 11.46 7.26 24.48
C TYR A 284 11.26 5.75 24.75
N GLY A 285 12.20 5.08 25.43
CA GLY A 285 12.08 3.68 25.85
C GLY A 285 11.12 3.45 27.03
N ASP A 286 10.59 4.54 27.59
CA ASP A 286 9.48 4.59 28.54
C ASP A 286 8.12 4.85 27.86
N PHE A 287 8.06 4.90 26.53
CA PHE A 287 6.84 4.95 25.70
C PHE A 287 5.74 5.97 26.10
N GLU A 288 6.09 6.99 26.87
CA GLU A 288 5.21 8.11 27.21
C GLU A 288 4.98 9.09 26.05
N SER A 289 5.74 8.95 24.96
CA SER A 289 5.83 9.94 23.88
C SER A 289 5.79 9.27 22.51
N TRP A 290 4.80 9.69 21.71
CA TRP A 290 4.54 9.15 20.38
C TRP A 290 4.19 10.29 19.41
N THR A 291 4.72 10.20 18.19
CA THR A 291 4.22 10.96 17.04
C THR A 291 3.02 10.19 16.46
N VAL A 292 1.87 10.86 16.39
CA VAL A 292 0.67 10.34 15.70
C VAL A 292 0.77 10.68 14.21
N ARG A 293 0.33 9.78 13.35
CA ARG A 293 0.23 10.00 11.91
C ARG A 293 -1.17 9.66 11.44
N ASP A 294 -1.89 10.63 10.90
CA ASP A 294 -3.12 10.42 10.15
C ASP A 294 -2.74 10.36 8.66
N ILE A 295 -2.85 9.18 8.04
CA ILE A 295 -2.44 8.88 6.66
C ILE A 295 -3.68 8.55 5.84
N GLU A 296 -3.84 9.18 4.68
CA GLU A 296 -4.97 8.92 3.76
C GLU A 296 -4.65 7.71 2.87
N GLU A 297 -5.35 6.60 3.05
CA GLU A 297 -5.24 5.45 2.15
C GLU A 297 -5.94 5.73 0.81
N SER A 298 -5.41 5.20 -0.29
CA SER A 298 -5.96 5.48 -1.62
C SER A 298 -7.42 5.00 -1.76
N LEU A 299 -8.22 5.75 -2.55
CA LEU A 299 -9.64 5.46 -2.79
C LEU A 299 -9.90 4.00 -3.20
N VAL A 300 -9.05 3.43 -4.06
CA VAL A 300 -9.09 2.04 -4.51
C VAL A 300 -9.06 0.99 -3.38
N ILE A 301 -8.54 1.32 -2.20
CA ILE A 301 -8.55 0.46 -0.99
C ILE A 301 -9.50 0.97 0.12
N GLY A 302 -10.45 1.83 -0.25
CA GLY A 302 -11.50 2.35 0.63
C GLY A 302 -11.38 3.81 1.02
N GLY A 303 -10.31 4.52 0.64
CA GLY A 303 -10.19 5.97 0.86
C GLY A 303 -10.08 6.42 2.33
N ASN A 304 -9.81 5.50 3.25
CA ASN A 304 -9.90 5.77 4.69
C ASN A 304 -8.65 6.49 5.21
N THR A 305 -8.84 7.51 6.06
CA THR A 305 -7.74 8.00 6.91
C THR A 305 -7.44 6.96 7.99
N LYS A 306 -6.21 6.44 8.00
CA LYS A 306 -5.70 5.52 9.03
C LYS A 306 -4.79 6.27 10.00
N ARG A 307 -5.02 6.04 11.29
CA ARG A 307 -4.12 6.50 12.36
C ARG A 307 -3.08 5.44 12.67
N ILE A 308 -1.81 5.81 12.50
CA ILE A 308 -0.66 4.98 12.89
C ILE A 308 0.28 5.75 13.82
N TYR A 309 1.15 5.03 14.53
CA TYR A 309 1.96 5.59 15.62
C TYR A 309 3.46 5.39 15.38
N ALA A 310 4.28 6.35 15.82
CA ALA A 310 5.73 6.22 15.86
C ALA A 310 6.30 6.66 17.21
N ILE A 311 7.25 5.91 17.77
CA ILE A 311 7.88 6.21 19.05
C ILE A 311 8.82 7.41 18.87
N GLY A 312 8.57 8.51 19.58
CA GLY A 312 9.24 9.78 19.29
C GLY A 312 8.60 10.99 19.98
N PRO A 313 8.89 12.23 19.54
CA PRO A 313 8.29 13.44 20.14
C PRO A 313 6.76 13.44 19.99
N ARG A 314 6.05 14.00 20.98
CA ARG A 314 4.59 14.21 20.93
C ARG A 314 4.27 15.24 19.85
N ASP A 315 3.72 14.76 18.74
CA ASP A 315 3.44 15.52 17.51
C ASP A 315 2.31 14.83 16.72
N THR A 316 1.72 15.48 15.72
CA THR A 316 0.70 14.87 14.84
C THR A 316 0.86 15.30 13.38
N ILE A 317 1.33 14.36 12.56
CA ILE A 317 1.50 14.52 11.11
C ILE A 317 0.19 14.12 10.41
N ARG A 318 -0.29 14.92 9.45
CA ARG A 318 -1.52 14.66 8.67
C ARG A 318 -1.27 14.70 7.16
N GLU A 319 -0.13 14.18 6.74
CA GLU A 319 0.35 14.21 5.37
C GLU A 319 0.90 12.84 5.00
N ASN A 320 0.66 12.41 3.76
CA ASN A 320 1.19 11.17 3.18
C ASN A 320 2.68 11.30 2.82
N LYS A 321 3.52 11.60 3.82
CA LYS A 321 4.98 11.75 3.70
C LYS A 321 5.73 10.74 4.55
N ALA A 322 6.96 10.46 4.13
CA ALA A 322 7.89 9.60 4.85
C ALA A 322 8.19 10.14 6.25
N LEU A 323 8.29 9.24 7.24
CA LEU A 323 8.55 9.59 8.62
C LEU A 323 9.96 10.15 8.82
N ASN A 324 10.06 11.44 9.16
CA ASN A 324 11.32 12.08 9.52
C ASN A 324 11.22 12.83 10.86
N ILE A 325 11.32 12.08 11.96
CA ILE A 325 11.30 12.60 13.34
C ILE A 325 12.65 12.41 14.05
N LYS A 326 12.86 13.18 15.12
CA LYS A 326 14.02 13.07 16.02
C LYS A 326 13.83 11.90 17.02
N SER A 327 13.92 10.68 16.49
CA SER A 327 13.90 9.42 17.22
C SER A 327 14.89 8.42 16.63
N ILE A 328 15.37 7.48 17.46
CA ILE A 328 16.16 6.31 17.03
C ILE A 328 15.30 5.07 16.74
N TRP A 329 14.00 5.14 17.03
CA TRP A 329 13.08 4.02 16.92
C TRP A 329 12.42 3.96 15.54
N GLY A 330 12.53 2.80 14.89
CA GLY A 330 11.64 2.35 13.84
C GLY A 330 10.61 1.35 14.38
N SER A 331 9.60 1.03 13.58
CA SER A 331 8.61 0.00 13.91
C SER A 331 8.01 -0.62 12.64
N SER A 332 7.18 -1.66 12.81
CA SER A 332 6.34 -2.26 11.76
C SER A 332 5.13 -1.40 11.37
N ASN A 333 4.89 -0.26 12.03
CA ASN A 333 3.97 0.77 11.55
C ASN A 333 4.65 1.56 10.43
N THR A 334 4.16 1.42 9.20
CA THR A 334 4.79 2.02 8.01
C THR A 334 3.77 2.59 7.04
N TYR A 335 4.16 3.69 6.38
CA TYR A 335 3.51 4.19 5.17
C TYR A 335 4.14 3.54 3.93
N ALA A 336 3.29 2.91 3.11
CA ALA A 336 3.64 2.27 1.85
C ALA A 336 2.99 3.02 0.67
N LYS A 337 3.71 3.08 -0.46
CA LYS A 337 3.20 3.59 -1.75
C LYS A 337 3.61 2.64 -2.87
N VAL A 338 2.95 1.49 -2.93
CA VAL A 338 3.24 0.39 -3.88
C VAL A 338 2.43 0.62 -5.15
N ALA A 339 3.08 0.69 -6.32
CA ALA A 339 2.43 0.97 -7.60
C ALA A 339 1.48 2.20 -7.56
N GLY A 340 1.85 3.25 -6.81
CA GLY A 340 1.04 4.45 -6.61
C GLY A 340 0.00 4.37 -5.46
N ILE A 341 -0.42 3.16 -5.08
CA ILE A 341 -1.43 2.92 -4.02
C ILE A 341 -0.83 3.23 -2.65
N SER A 342 -1.38 4.24 -1.98
CA SER A 342 -1.05 4.63 -0.60
C SER A 342 -1.76 3.71 0.40
N LYS A 343 -0.99 3.04 1.25
CA LYS A 343 -1.47 2.15 2.32
C LYS A 343 -0.68 2.33 3.61
N THR A 344 -1.30 2.01 4.74
CA THR A 344 -0.63 1.83 6.04
C THR A 344 -0.49 0.37 6.47
N SER A 345 0.58 0.08 7.20
CA SER A 345 0.67 -1.02 8.17
C SER A 345 0.53 -0.44 9.57
N ASN A 346 -0.20 -1.11 10.45
CA ASN A 346 -0.27 -0.76 11.87
C ASN A 346 -0.38 -2.03 12.73
N THR A 347 0.62 -2.26 13.59
CA THR A 347 0.75 -3.42 14.48
C THR A 347 1.47 -3.08 15.81
N VAL A 348 1.75 -1.79 16.03
CA VAL A 348 2.33 -1.24 17.26
C VAL A 348 1.47 -0.08 17.76
N TYR A 349 1.13 -0.08 19.04
CA TYR A 349 0.17 0.85 19.63
C TYR A 349 0.67 1.41 20.96
N PRO A 350 0.41 2.69 21.27
CA PRO A 350 0.39 3.15 22.65
C PRO A 350 -0.82 2.54 23.38
N GLU A 351 -0.60 1.75 24.43
CA GLU A 351 -1.67 1.30 25.32
C GLU A 351 -1.41 1.76 26.76
N LYS A 352 -2.47 2.12 27.50
CA LYS A 352 -2.34 2.67 28.86
C LYS A 352 -1.73 1.65 29.83
N ARG A 353 -0.83 2.14 30.69
CA ARG A 353 -0.23 1.41 31.80
C ARG A 353 -0.32 2.26 33.07
N GLY A 354 -1.36 2.02 33.87
CA GLY A 354 -1.66 2.87 35.04
C GLY A 354 -1.93 4.32 34.61
N ASN A 355 -1.12 5.26 35.11
CA ASN A 355 -1.18 6.68 34.75
C ASN A 355 -0.46 7.01 33.43
N GLY A 356 0.30 6.07 32.87
CA GLY A 356 1.19 6.24 31.72
C GLY A 356 0.82 5.41 30.50
N TYR A 357 1.80 5.19 29.62
CA TYR A 357 1.67 4.44 28.37
C TYR A 357 2.83 3.45 28.16
N CYS A 358 2.52 2.31 27.52
CA CYS A 358 3.49 1.30 27.11
C CYS A 358 3.35 1.00 25.61
N ALA A 359 4.36 0.36 25.02
CA ALA A 359 4.27 -0.16 23.66
C ALA A 359 3.59 -1.53 23.64
N LYS A 360 2.50 -1.66 22.88
CA LYS A 360 1.82 -2.93 22.58
C LYS A 360 2.09 -3.34 21.15
N LEU A 361 2.57 -4.56 20.96
CA LEU A 361 2.95 -5.17 19.68
C LEU A 361 2.02 -6.37 19.43
N THR A 362 1.41 -6.49 18.26
CA THR A 362 0.40 -7.51 17.93
C THR A 362 0.71 -8.29 16.64
N THR A 363 0.44 -9.60 16.62
CA THR A 363 0.34 -10.36 15.36
C THR A 363 -1.11 -10.33 14.87
N GLU A 364 -1.36 -9.62 13.78
CA GLU A 364 -2.70 -9.43 13.22
C GLU A 364 -2.72 -9.43 11.69
N TYR A 365 -3.92 -9.48 11.09
CA TYR A 365 -4.09 -9.48 9.64
C TYR A 365 -4.22 -8.05 9.10
N ALA A 366 -3.22 -7.59 8.34
CA ALA A 366 -3.25 -6.31 7.66
C ALA A 366 -4.11 -6.35 6.39
N GLU A 367 -5.43 -6.52 6.55
CA GLU A 367 -6.37 -6.60 5.43
C GLU A 367 -6.34 -5.36 4.53
N CYS A 368 -6.54 -5.57 3.23
CA CYS A 368 -6.71 -4.56 2.20
C CYS A 368 -8.00 -4.91 1.45
N LYS A 369 -9.00 -4.04 1.48
CA LYS A 369 -10.27 -4.29 0.77
C LYS A 369 -10.27 -3.44 -0.49
N VAL A 370 -9.73 -4.00 -1.57
CA VAL A 370 -9.83 -3.38 -2.90
C VAL A 370 -11.31 -3.42 -3.28
N ILE A 371 -11.91 -2.25 -3.52
CA ILE A 371 -13.36 -2.16 -3.70
C ILE A 371 -13.80 -3.04 -4.88
N GLY A 372 -14.70 -3.99 -4.62
CA GLY A 372 -15.31 -4.85 -5.66
C GLY A 372 -14.45 -5.99 -6.21
N ILE A 373 -13.17 -6.12 -5.82
CA ILE A 373 -12.25 -7.10 -6.44
C ILE A 373 -11.71 -8.12 -5.43
N ILE A 374 -10.75 -7.74 -4.58
CA ILE A 374 -9.90 -8.68 -3.83
C ILE A 374 -9.65 -8.17 -2.40
N ASN A 375 -9.91 -9.03 -1.42
CA ASN A 375 -9.54 -8.80 -0.01
C ASN A 375 -8.08 -9.28 0.21
N ILE A 376 -7.08 -8.48 -0.18
CA ILE A 376 -5.67 -8.85 0.08
C ILE A 376 -5.48 -8.98 1.59
N LYS A 377 -5.10 -10.17 2.04
CA LYS A 377 -4.82 -10.49 3.42
C LYS A 377 -3.33 -10.79 3.53
N VAL A 378 -2.66 -10.20 4.50
CA VAL A 378 -1.29 -10.58 4.88
C VAL A 378 -1.19 -10.60 6.40
N LEU A 379 -0.36 -11.49 6.94
CA LEU A 379 -0.05 -11.48 8.37
C LEU A 379 1.02 -10.42 8.62
N ALA A 380 0.80 -9.55 9.61
CA ALA A 380 1.75 -8.54 10.04
C ALA A 380 2.08 -8.74 11.53
N THR A 381 3.35 -8.59 11.88
CA THR A 381 3.88 -8.81 13.23
C THR A 381 4.37 -7.50 13.83
N GLY A 382 3.82 -7.13 14.99
CA GLY A 382 4.21 -5.98 15.77
C GLY A 382 5.68 -6.04 16.17
N THR A 383 6.44 -5.04 15.73
CA THR A 383 7.91 -5.00 15.86
C THR A 383 8.37 -3.57 16.12
N ILE A 384 9.29 -3.38 17.07
CA ILE A 384 10.00 -2.11 17.31
C ILE A 384 11.51 -2.34 17.25
N TYR A 385 12.27 -1.40 16.71
CA TYR A 385 13.72 -1.58 16.51
C TYR A 385 14.49 -0.26 16.55
N TRP A 386 15.81 -0.33 16.77
CA TRP A 386 16.71 0.82 16.59
C TRP A 386 17.14 0.90 15.12
N GLY A 387 16.74 1.99 14.45
CA GLY A 387 16.87 2.11 13.01
C GLY A 387 15.84 3.06 12.39
N LYS A 388 15.66 2.98 11.07
CA LYS A 388 14.60 3.69 10.34
C LYS A 388 14.08 2.86 9.16
N ALA A 389 12.77 2.89 8.94
CA ALA A 389 12.16 2.39 7.71
C ALA A 389 12.50 3.30 6.52
N HIS A 390 12.66 2.70 5.33
CA HIS A 390 12.69 3.39 4.05
C HIS A 390 11.25 3.67 3.60
N GLU A 391 10.70 4.79 4.07
CA GLU A 391 9.39 5.26 3.62
C GLU A 391 9.48 6.23 2.43
N PRO A 392 8.47 6.27 1.53
CA PRO A 392 7.36 5.31 1.47
C PRO A 392 7.85 3.93 1.02
N VAL A 393 7.34 2.87 1.64
CA VAL A 393 7.69 1.49 1.26
C VAL A 393 7.10 1.22 -0.13
N THR A 394 7.95 0.98 -1.13
CA THR A 394 7.55 0.83 -2.55
C THR A 394 7.29 -0.61 -2.98
N GLY A 395 7.71 -1.60 -2.19
CA GLY A 395 7.53 -3.03 -2.47
C GLY A 395 7.69 -3.89 -1.21
N THR A 396 7.11 -5.10 -1.24
CA THR A 396 7.13 -6.09 -0.15
C THR A 396 8.23 -7.14 -0.28
N ASP A 397 9.01 -7.08 -1.36
CA ASP A 397 10.20 -7.88 -1.60
C ASP A 397 11.29 -7.56 -0.56
N ASN A 398 11.91 -8.60 0.03
CA ASN A 398 13.00 -8.47 1.00
C ASN A 398 12.75 -7.33 2.03
N PRO A 399 11.76 -7.47 2.95
CA PRO A 399 11.32 -6.37 3.80
C PRO A 399 12.43 -5.81 4.69
N TYR A 400 13.43 -6.62 5.06
CA TYR A 400 14.60 -6.19 5.81
C TYR A 400 15.50 -5.23 5.05
N SER A 401 15.55 -5.32 3.71
CA SER A 401 16.21 -4.30 2.86
C SER A 401 15.53 -2.94 2.91
N LYS A 402 14.23 -2.88 3.27
CA LYS A 402 13.49 -1.62 3.45
C LYS A 402 13.72 -1.01 4.84
N MET A 403 14.64 -1.53 5.65
CA MET A 403 14.93 -1.06 7.01
C MET A 403 16.43 -0.85 7.22
N ARG A 404 16.82 0.29 7.82
CA ARG A 404 18.21 0.59 8.21
C ARG A 404 18.42 0.11 9.64
N TRP A 405 19.36 -0.81 9.85
CA TRP A 405 19.50 -1.53 11.11
C TRP A 405 20.63 -1.02 12.01
N GLY A 406 20.25 -0.69 13.25
CA GLY A 406 21.14 -0.22 14.29
C GLY A 406 21.53 1.24 14.17
N VAL A 407 22.09 1.76 15.25
CA VAL A 407 22.50 3.17 15.40
C VAL A 407 23.95 3.27 15.90
N PRO A 408 24.68 4.35 15.62
CA PRO A 408 26.01 4.61 16.17
C PRO A 408 25.99 4.57 17.71
N PHE A 409 26.85 3.77 18.30
CA PHE A 409 26.86 3.49 19.73
C PHE A 409 28.22 2.94 20.18
N THR A 410 28.82 3.51 21.23
CA THR A 410 30.21 3.20 21.64
C THR A 410 30.35 2.62 23.04
N ASN A 411 29.25 2.51 23.79
CA ASN A 411 29.27 2.10 25.20
C ASN A 411 29.26 0.56 25.33
N LYS A 412 29.81 0.01 26.43
CA LYS A 412 29.74 -1.41 26.78
C LYS A 412 28.82 -1.64 28.01
N PRO A 413 27.49 -1.73 27.86
CA PRO A 413 26.55 -2.02 28.97
C PRO A 413 26.64 -3.47 29.47
N LYS A 414 26.32 -3.69 30.76
CA LYS A 414 26.27 -5.01 31.41
C LYS A 414 25.00 -5.79 31.11
N ALA A 415 23.86 -5.10 30.95
CA ALA A 415 22.57 -5.72 30.67
C ALA A 415 21.59 -4.77 29.96
N LEU A 416 20.68 -5.37 29.19
CA LEU A 416 19.40 -4.75 28.84
C LEU A 416 18.39 -5.01 29.97
N ILE A 417 17.68 -3.98 30.40
CA ILE A 417 16.55 -4.09 31.34
C ILE A 417 15.28 -3.53 30.67
N LEU A 418 14.16 -4.23 30.84
CA LEU A 418 12.82 -3.78 30.43
C LEU A 418 11.74 -4.35 31.35
N ASP A 419 10.53 -3.79 31.29
CA ASP A 419 9.32 -4.47 31.77
C ASP A 419 8.60 -5.09 30.57
N TYR A 420 7.95 -6.25 30.74
CA TYR A 420 7.12 -6.84 29.69
C TYR A 420 5.89 -7.58 30.22
N LYS A 421 4.91 -7.81 29.33
CA LYS A 421 3.78 -8.72 29.54
C LYS A 421 3.53 -9.49 28.24
N SER A 422 3.13 -10.77 28.32
CA SER A 422 3.03 -11.68 27.19
C SER A 422 1.67 -12.38 27.12
N ALA A 423 1.02 -12.38 25.96
CA ALA A 423 -0.20 -13.16 25.70
C ALA A 423 -0.06 -13.96 24.40
N MET A 424 -0.37 -15.27 24.48
CA MET A 424 -0.15 -16.24 23.40
C MET A 424 -1.40 -17.14 23.22
N PRO A 425 -2.52 -16.61 22.71
CA PRO A 425 -3.81 -17.29 22.74
C PRO A 425 -3.90 -18.55 21.86
N HIS A 426 -3.02 -18.68 20.86
CA HIS A 426 -3.01 -19.79 19.89
C HIS A 426 -1.64 -20.48 19.80
N LYS A 427 -0.90 -20.50 20.93
CA LYS A 427 0.42 -21.13 21.04
C LYS A 427 0.42 -22.56 20.51
N GLY A 428 1.47 -22.91 19.75
CA GLY A 428 1.60 -24.19 19.06
C GLY A 428 1.10 -24.19 17.61
N THR A 429 0.56 -23.06 17.13
CA THR A 429 0.22 -22.83 15.72
C THR A 429 1.04 -21.70 15.11
N ILE A 430 1.50 -21.87 13.87
CA ILE A 430 2.08 -20.80 13.05
C ILE A 430 1.19 -20.62 11.83
N THR A 431 0.71 -19.40 11.64
CA THR A 431 0.08 -18.95 10.40
C THR A 431 1.16 -18.38 9.47
N THR A 432 1.03 -18.64 8.16
CA THR A 432 1.74 -17.89 7.12
C THR A 432 0.72 -17.35 6.13
N CYS A 433 0.76 -16.04 5.85
CA CYS A 433 -0.18 -15.39 4.94
C CYS A 433 0.55 -14.25 4.21
N LYS A 434 1.08 -14.57 3.02
CA LYS A 434 1.82 -13.65 2.13
C LYS A 434 0.91 -13.03 1.04
N THR A 435 -0.23 -13.66 0.78
CA THR A 435 -1.23 -13.28 -0.24
C THR A 435 -2.63 -13.72 0.25
N LEU A 436 -3.63 -13.69 -0.62
CA LEU A 436 -5.04 -14.04 -0.37
C LEU A 436 -5.31 -15.28 0.50
N SER A 437 -4.44 -16.29 0.46
CA SER A 437 -4.57 -17.50 1.29
C SER A 437 -3.67 -17.45 2.53
N SER A 438 -4.22 -17.89 3.66
CA SER A 438 -3.50 -18.17 4.89
C SER A 438 -3.34 -19.68 5.08
N SER A 439 -2.13 -20.18 5.24
CA SER A 439 -1.89 -21.53 5.75
C SER A 439 -1.66 -21.49 7.26
N VAL A 440 -2.06 -22.56 7.96
CA VAL A 440 -1.80 -22.76 9.39
C VAL A 440 -1.16 -24.13 9.57
N ARG A 441 -0.07 -24.19 10.33
CA ARG A 441 0.67 -25.42 10.64
C ARG A 441 1.00 -25.51 12.13
N PRO A 442 1.24 -26.71 12.67
CA PRO A 442 1.85 -26.85 13.98
C PRO A 442 3.24 -26.17 14.04
N GLY A 443 3.58 -25.63 15.20
CA GLY A 443 4.90 -25.11 15.51
C GLY A 443 4.89 -24.02 16.58
N ASN A 444 6.06 -23.76 17.17
CA ASN A 444 6.21 -22.77 18.23
C ASN A 444 6.61 -21.41 17.64
N ASP A 445 5.86 -20.38 18.01
CA ASP A 445 6.24 -18.98 17.87
C ASP A 445 6.51 -18.40 19.26
N GLU A 446 7.44 -17.46 19.34
CA GLU A 446 7.95 -16.88 20.59
C GLU A 446 8.15 -15.37 20.39
N HIS A 447 7.95 -14.55 21.42
CA HIS A 447 8.30 -13.14 21.29
C HIS A 447 9.82 -12.99 21.43
N GLU A 448 10.45 -12.22 20.54
CA GLU A 448 11.90 -12.08 20.46
C GLU A 448 12.35 -10.72 21.01
N ILE A 449 13.37 -10.73 21.87
CA ILE A 449 14.10 -9.53 22.31
C ILE A 449 15.56 -9.70 21.92
N VAL A 450 16.06 -8.83 21.05
CA VAL A 450 17.45 -8.78 20.59
C VAL A 450 18.06 -7.43 20.98
N PHE A 451 19.21 -7.47 21.63
CA PHE A 451 20.12 -6.34 21.75
C PHE A 451 21.55 -6.81 21.51
N ILE A 452 22.15 -6.31 20.43
CA ILE A 452 23.48 -6.74 19.99
C ILE A 452 24.39 -5.55 19.70
N LEU A 453 25.64 -5.69 20.09
CA LEU A 453 26.70 -4.69 19.94
C LEU A 453 27.64 -5.13 18.82
N GLN A 454 27.95 -4.22 17.89
CA GLN A 454 28.75 -4.51 16.71
C GLN A 454 29.94 -3.53 16.56
N ASN A 455 31.08 -4.08 16.17
CA ASN A 455 32.14 -3.35 15.51
C ASN A 455 31.89 -3.44 14.01
N ARG A 456 31.59 -2.33 13.34
CA ARG A 456 31.34 -2.26 11.90
C ARG A 456 32.45 -1.51 11.19
N TRP A 457 32.78 -1.94 9.99
CA TRP A 457 33.64 -1.22 9.05
C TRP A 457 33.09 -1.33 7.62
N GLU A 458 33.60 -0.51 6.72
CA GLU A 458 33.26 -0.49 5.31
C GLU A 458 34.53 -0.72 4.49
N ASP A 459 34.45 -1.49 3.40
CA ASP A 459 35.58 -1.66 2.47
C ASP A 459 35.61 -0.58 1.37
N GLU A 460 36.69 -0.52 0.59
CA GLU A 460 36.85 0.44 -0.51
C GLU A 460 35.75 0.33 -1.58
N LYS A 461 35.07 -0.81 -1.70
CA LYS A 461 33.97 -1.04 -2.65
C LYS A 461 32.65 -0.48 -2.10
N GLY A 462 32.49 -0.44 -0.78
CA GLY A 462 31.31 0.03 -0.06
C GLY A 462 30.51 -1.12 0.59
N ASN A 463 31.12 -2.29 0.76
CA ASN A 463 30.53 -3.41 1.49
C ASN A 463 30.68 -3.14 2.99
N VAL A 464 29.61 -3.30 3.77
CA VAL A 464 29.65 -3.15 5.23
C VAL A 464 29.81 -4.51 5.89
N TYR A 465 30.79 -4.59 6.78
CA TYR A 465 31.12 -5.78 7.56
C TYR A 465 30.91 -5.52 9.05
N ALA A 466 30.69 -6.58 9.83
CA ALA A 466 30.54 -6.51 11.28
C ALA A 466 31.21 -7.67 12.01
N LYS A 467 31.78 -7.38 13.19
CA LYS A 467 32.03 -8.35 14.26
C LYS A 467 31.02 -8.14 15.39
N ARG A 468 30.44 -9.23 15.92
CA ARG A 468 29.58 -9.22 17.11
C ARG A 468 30.42 -9.08 18.38
N VAL A 469 30.34 -7.94 19.05
CA VAL A 469 31.10 -7.63 20.28
C VAL A 469 30.35 -8.04 21.54
N GLY A 470 29.01 -7.93 21.53
CA GLY A 470 28.15 -8.27 22.65
C GLY A 470 26.78 -8.77 22.21
N THR A 471 26.22 -9.73 22.94
CA THR A 471 24.95 -10.41 22.63
C THR A 471 24.05 -10.51 23.86
N ALA A 472 22.87 -9.93 23.78
CA ALA A 472 21.76 -10.11 24.71
C ALA A 472 20.51 -10.47 23.90
N ILE A 473 20.23 -11.76 23.71
CA ILE A 473 19.06 -12.25 22.98
C ILE A 473 18.23 -13.13 23.90
N TYR A 474 16.92 -12.94 23.93
CA TYR A 474 16.00 -13.69 24.77
C TYR A 474 14.67 -13.94 24.03
N HIS A 475 14.19 -15.18 24.08
CA HIS A 475 12.87 -15.56 23.60
C HIS A 475 11.91 -15.72 24.77
N ILE A 476 10.78 -15.01 24.74
CA ILE A 476 9.66 -15.23 25.67
C ILE A 476 8.80 -16.35 25.08
N SER A 477 8.97 -17.57 25.59
CA SER A 477 8.28 -18.77 25.11
C SER A 477 6.87 -18.99 25.70
N ASN A 478 6.44 -18.15 26.66
CA ASN A 478 5.22 -18.37 27.45
C ASN A 478 4.44 -17.06 27.70
N PRO A 479 3.11 -17.13 27.86
CA PRO A 479 2.32 -16.01 28.37
C PRO A 479 2.67 -15.70 29.83
N THR A 480 2.40 -14.48 30.28
CA THR A 480 2.53 -14.07 31.69
C THR A 480 1.16 -13.71 32.25
N SER A 481 0.94 -13.95 33.55
CA SER A 481 -0.31 -13.59 34.24
C SER A 481 -0.47 -12.08 34.39
N ASP A 482 0.63 -11.35 34.56
CA ASP A 482 0.70 -9.89 34.59
C ASP A 482 2.11 -9.43 34.10
N TRP A 483 2.48 -8.18 34.35
CA TRP A 483 3.78 -7.59 34.05
C TRP A 483 4.94 -8.23 34.83
N VAL A 484 5.97 -8.65 34.09
CA VAL A 484 7.30 -8.95 34.62
C VAL A 484 8.11 -7.65 34.59
N ASN A 485 8.37 -7.09 35.77
CA ASN A 485 9.06 -5.81 35.92
C ASN A 485 10.57 -5.99 36.12
N GLY A 486 11.37 -5.07 35.56
CA GLY A 486 12.82 -5.07 35.71
C GLY A 486 13.52 -6.30 35.14
N PHE A 487 12.93 -6.95 34.13
CA PHE A 487 13.48 -8.15 33.50
C PHE A 487 14.86 -7.85 32.91
N ARG A 488 15.87 -8.62 33.33
CA ARG A 488 17.28 -8.36 33.10
C ARG A 488 17.90 -9.40 32.17
N ILE A 489 18.33 -8.96 30.99
CA ILE A 489 19.03 -9.77 29.99
C ILE A 489 20.52 -9.35 29.99
N PRO A 490 21.45 -10.18 30.54
CA PRO A 490 22.88 -9.85 30.53
C PRO A 490 23.44 -9.76 29.11
N VAL A 491 24.38 -8.85 28.88
CA VAL A 491 25.16 -8.79 27.64
C VAL A 491 26.34 -9.75 27.76
N ILE A 492 26.33 -10.80 26.95
CA ILE A 492 27.46 -11.73 26.80
C ILE A 492 28.45 -11.08 25.83
N TYR A 493 29.67 -10.78 26.31
CA TYR A 493 30.74 -10.23 25.46
C TYR A 493 31.55 -11.32 24.78
N GLY A 494 32.07 -11.01 23.59
CA GLY A 494 32.82 -11.94 22.75
C GLY A 494 31.98 -13.08 22.18
N ASP A 495 32.59 -14.25 21.99
CA ASP A 495 31.97 -15.43 21.39
C ASP A 495 30.89 -16.05 22.29
N ALA A 496 29.62 -15.70 22.04
CA ALA A 496 28.51 -16.11 22.89
C ALA A 496 28.32 -17.64 22.97
N ARG A 497 28.87 -18.42 22.03
CA ARG A 497 28.84 -19.90 22.03
C ARG A 497 29.65 -20.49 23.19
N LYS A 498 30.53 -19.71 23.81
CA LYS A 498 31.32 -20.08 24.99
C LYS A 498 30.58 -19.83 26.32
N SER A 499 29.43 -19.17 26.29
CA SER A 499 28.63 -18.88 27.48
C SER A 499 27.80 -20.10 27.91
N PRO A 500 27.72 -20.43 29.22
CA PRO A 500 26.83 -21.49 29.70
C PRO A 500 25.35 -21.18 29.46
N ASN A 501 25.00 -19.91 29.23
CA ASN A 501 23.65 -19.47 28.91
C ASN A 501 23.33 -19.48 27.40
N TYR A 502 24.27 -19.93 26.55
CA TYR A 502 24.09 -19.97 25.09
C TYR A 502 22.82 -20.75 24.67
N LYS A 503 22.15 -20.23 23.64
CA LYS A 503 21.07 -20.90 22.90
C LYS A 503 21.36 -20.81 21.40
N PRO A 504 20.92 -21.77 20.57
CA PRO A 504 21.23 -21.77 19.13
C PRO A 504 20.85 -20.49 18.37
N TYR A 505 19.81 -19.77 18.81
CA TYR A 505 19.39 -18.49 18.26
C TYR A 505 20.36 -17.31 18.55
N MET A 506 21.30 -17.46 19.48
CA MET A 506 22.25 -16.41 19.86
C MET A 506 23.46 -16.29 18.91
N ASN A 507 23.55 -17.13 17.87
CA ASN A 507 24.70 -17.23 16.98
C ASN A 507 24.92 -15.96 16.11
N LEU A 508 26.02 -15.95 15.35
CA LEU A 508 26.24 -14.94 14.30
C LEU A 508 25.22 -15.10 13.18
N GLY A 509 24.57 -13.99 12.81
CA GLY A 509 23.62 -13.89 11.71
C GLY A 509 22.33 -14.72 11.85
N PRO A 510 21.13 -14.11 11.86
CA PRO A 510 19.91 -14.84 11.52
C PRO A 510 19.97 -15.20 10.03
N LYS A 511 20.30 -16.46 9.69
CA LYS A 511 20.45 -16.97 8.30
C LYS A 511 19.17 -16.92 7.41
N LYS A 512 18.14 -16.20 7.83
CA LYS A 512 16.87 -16.03 7.11
C LYS A 512 16.62 -14.58 6.69
N ASP A 513 17.09 -13.61 7.47
CA ASP A 513 16.71 -12.21 7.37
C ASP A 513 17.96 -11.31 7.50
N ASN A 514 18.62 -11.08 6.37
CA ASN A 514 19.85 -10.29 6.31
C ASN A 514 19.59 -8.83 6.72
N LEU A 515 20.47 -8.25 7.55
CA LEU A 515 20.30 -6.88 8.06
C LEU A 515 20.99 -5.87 7.13
N TYR A 516 20.35 -4.74 6.87
CA TYR A 516 20.81 -3.72 5.92
C TYR A 516 21.17 -2.37 6.56
N THR A 517 22.03 -1.60 5.91
CA THR A 517 22.37 -0.22 6.27
C THR A 517 22.77 0.62 5.06
N ILE A 518 22.90 1.93 5.25
CA ILE A 518 23.44 2.83 4.22
C ILE A 518 24.95 2.97 4.41
N ASN A 519 25.69 2.71 3.34
CA ASN A 519 27.14 2.89 3.29
C ASN A 519 27.55 4.36 3.02
N SER A 520 28.84 4.66 3.09
CA SER A 520 29.41 6.00 2.83
C SER A 520 29.02 6.58 1.46
N LYS A 521 28.71 5.72 0.50
CA LYS A 521 28.34 6.05 -0.89
C LYS A 521 26.83 6.19 -1.09
N GLY A 522 26.04 6.25 -0.01
CA GLY A 522 24.59 6.40 -0.03
C GLY A 522 23.81 5.17 -0.49
N LYS A 523 24.47 4.03 -0.75
CA LYS A 523 23.82 2.79 -1.19
C LYS A 523 23.36 1.97 0.01
N ASN A 524 22.21 1.32 -0.15
CA ASN A 524 21.72 0.32 0.79
C ASN A 524 22.45 -1.00 0.55
N VAL A 525 23.11 -1.52 1.59
CA VAL A 525 23.94 -2.72 1.53
C VAL A 525 23.70 -3.60 2.76
N GLU A 526 23.99 -4.89 2.61
CA GLU A 526 23.95 -5.85 3.71
C GLU A 526 25.10 -5.62 4.71
N ILE A 527 24.80 -5.82 6.00
CA ILE A 527 25.77 -5.85 7.10
C ILE A 527 26.26 -7.29 7.25
N GLN A 528 27.41 -7.59 6.65
CA GLN A 528 28.00 -8.93 6.67
C GLN A 528 28.64 -9.22 8.05
N GLU A 529 27.91 -9.93 8.93
CA GLU A 529 28.41 -10.30 10.27
C GLU A 529 29.37 -11.50 10.19
N VAL A 530 30.65 -11.21 9.96
CA VAL A 530 31.71 -12.18 9.60
C VAL A 530 32.42 -12.83 10.78
N GLY A 531 32.15 -12.42 12.02
CA GLY A 531 32.83 -13.00 13.18
C GLY A 531 32.39 -12.45 14.53
N TRP A 532 33.02 -12.99 15.58
CA TRP A 532 32.94 -12.45 16.93
C TRP A 532 34.05 -11.42 17.16
N GLY A 533 33.79 -10.46 18.05
CA GLY A 533 34.81 -9.63 18.66
C GLY A 533 35.54 -10.37 19.78
N ASP A 534 36.71 -9.84 20.13
CA ASP A 534 37.43 -10.08 21.38
C ASP A 534 37.01 -9.02 22.43
N GLU A 535 37.58 -9.06 23.62
CA GLU A 535 37.22 -8.14 24.72
C GLU A 535 37.61 -6.69 24.42
N ASP A 536 38.74 -6.49 23.73
CA ASP A 536 39.26 -5.18 23.33
C ASP A 536 38.49 -4.55 22.16
N THR A 537 37.91 -5.38 21.27
CA THR A 537 37.18 -4.92 20.08
C THR A 537 36.22 -3.75 20.43
N PRO A 538 36.35 -2.58 19.79
CA PRO A 538 35.56 -1.40 20.13
C PRO A 538 34.15 -1.49 19.55
N VAL A 539 33.14 -1.17 20.37
CA VAL A 539 31.75 -1.06 19.89
C VAL A 539 31.61 0.20 19.05
N THR A 540 30.96 0.09 17.90
CA THR A 540 30.67 1.22 17.00
C THR A 540 29.18 1.41 16.75
N HIS A 541 28.40 0.33 16.85
CA HIS A 541 26.97 0.30 16.58
C HIS A 541 26.26 -0.61 17.58
N ALA A 542 24.99 -0.32 17.83
CA ALA A 542 24.07 -1.21 18.54
C ALA A 542 22.79 -1.40 17.72
N ILE A 543 22.31 -2.64 17.66
CA ILE A 543 20.99 -2.99 17.14
C ILE A 543 20.13 -3.38 18.34
N MET A 544 18.89 -2.87 18.38
CA MET A 544 17.82 -3.41 19.21
C MET A 544 16.67 -3.81 18.29
N LEU A 545 16.04 -4.94 18.59
CA LEU A 545 14.82 -5.44 17.96
C LEU A 545 13.98 -6.06 19.07
N ILE A 546 12.70 -5.71 19.12
CA ILE A 546 11.72 -6.40 19.96
C ILE A 546 10.51 -6.72 19.06
N SER A 547 10.22 -8.00 18.92
CA SER A 547 9.22 -8.55 18.00
C SER A 547 8.24 -9.46 18.74
N VAL A 548 6.98 -9.43 18.32
CA VAL A 548 5.92 -10.32 18.82
C VAL A 548 6.00 -11.77 18.26
N SER A 549 6.86 -11.99 17.26
CA SER A 549 7.08 -13.27 16.56
C SER A 549 8.56 -13.45 16.24
N CYS A 550 9.06 -14.68 16.31
CA CYS A 550 10.42 -15.06 15.91
C CYS A 550 10.46 -15.78 14.54
N GLN A 551 9.35 -15.74 13.79
CA GLN A 551 9.25 -16.31 12.45
C GLN A 551 9.70 -15.33 11.36
N GLU A 552 9.91 -15.86 10.15
CA GLU A 552 10.06 -15.07 8.92
C GLU A 552 8.90 -14.09 8.70
N ALA A 553 9.19 -13.02 7.95
CA ALA A 553 8.18 -12.08 7.48
C ALA A 553 6.92 -12.77 6.93
N PHE A 554 5.76 -12.20 7.30
CA PHE A 554 4.42 -12.72 6.99
C PHE A 554 4.06 -14.06 7.66
N SER A 555 4.77 -14.45 8.73
CA SER A 555 4.49 -15.64 9.54
C SER A 555 4.49 -15.36 11.05
N GLY A 556 3.74 -16.15 11.82
CA GLY A 556 3.62 -16.04 13.28
C GLY A 556 2.30 -16.61 13.81
N THR A 557 2.13 -16.63 15.13
CA THR A 557 0.84 -16.99 15.75
C THR A 557 -0.10 -15.78 15.80
N ILE A 558 -1.28 -15.87 15.18
CA ILE A 558 -2.31 -14.82 15.23
C ILE A 558 -2.68 -14.51 16.69
N GLY A 559 -2.84 -13.23 17.03
CA GLY A 559 -3.26 -12.79 18.36
C GLY A 559 -2.17 -12.85 19.43
N ASN A 560 -0.96 -13.34 19.11
CA ASN A 560 0.21 -13.09 19.96
C ASN A 560 0.32 -11.58 20.21
N THR A 561 0.49 -11.21 21.48
CA THR A 561 0.55 -9.82 21.91
C THR A 561 1.63 -9.66 22.98
N LEU A 562 2.62 -8.81 22.69
CA LEU A 562 3.67 -8.42 23.62
C LEU A 562 3.45 -6.96 24.04
N TRP A 563 3.50 -6.68 25.34
CA TRP A 563 3.61 -5.33 25.87
C TRP A 563 5.01 -5.11 26.42
N VAL A 564 5.56 -3.91 26.22
CA VAL A 564 6.95 -3.56 26.55
C VAL A 564 6.99 -2.17 27.19
N ASP A 565 7.81 -1.99 28.23
CA ASP A 565 7.98 -0.71 28.93
C ASP A 565 9.38 -0.55 29.60
N ASN A 566 9.71 0.68 30.02
CA ASN A 566 10.87 1.07 30.85
C ASN A 566 12.24 0.58 30.37
N ILE A 567 12.48 0.60 29.06
CA ILE A 567 13.73 0.13 28.45
C ILE A 567 14.92 1.01 28.89
N LYS A 568 15.89 0.37 29.53
CA LYS A 568 17.10 1.00 30.07
C LYS A 568 18.30 0.05 30.00
N LEU A 569 19.50 0.61 29.94
CA LEU A 569 20.76 -0.14 29.94
C LEU A 569 21.45 0.00 31.29
N GLU A 570 21.95 -1.11 31.83
CA GLU A 570 22.78 -1.16 33.03
C GLU A 570 24.27 -1.04 32.65
N TYR A 571 25.06 -0.34 33.46
CA TYR A 571 26.50 -0.12 33.27
C TYR A 571 27.35 -0.53 34.48
#